data_AF-A0A0B0S8I1-F1
#
_entry.id   AF-A0A0B0S8I1-F1
#
_cell.length_a   1.000
_cell.length_b   1.000
_cell.length_c   1.000
_cell.angle_alpha   90.00
_cell.angle_beta   90.00
_cell.angle_gamma   90.00
#
_symmetry.space_group_name_H-M   'P 1'
#
loop_
_entity.id
_entity.type
_entity.pdbx_description
1 polymer ?
#
loop_
_entity_poly.entity_id
_entity_poly.type
_entity_poly.pdbx_seq_one_letter_code
_entity_poly.pdbx_strand_id
1 'polypeptide(L)'
;MSARGEYRPPTFPPPRAQALQDLARTLQDLLAQASDPYELAAHLEVLGYNRYRVERLFGLTSTFALAQALFALAQRDFRPRAKAPRPQGGLGLRHLAVALTLLGTLVAFQGAGEVGWLPALFLLVWSQLAARGALKAAVELGPGEIPSVHTAFAWLGVVGVSLTAPWDLGPAASWSVGVAWVAVGVLTLKGLEGKATGVAAGFLLGAIVLRMVGTSPLWVGLFPP
;
A
#
# COMPACT_ATOMS: atom_id res chain seq x y z
N MET A 1 64.26 -38.41 25.95
CA MET A 1 63.52 -37.23 26.45
C MET A 1 62.68 -36.68 25.30
N SER A 2 61.36 -36.83 25.35
CA SER A 2 60.44 -36.18 24.41
C SER A 2 59.19 -35.79 25.18
N ALA A 3 58.99 -34.48 25.32
CA ALA A 3 57.88 -33.87 26.02
C ALA A 3 56.59 -34.09 25.21
N ARG A 4 55.88 -35.19 25.50
CA ARG A 4 54.46 -35.28 25.13
C ARG A 4 53.67 -34.54 26.19
N GLY A 5 53.49 -33.24 25.98
CA GLY A 5 52.50 -32.47 26.70
C GLY A 5 51.14 -33.14 26.51
N GLU A 6 50.51 -33.54 27.62
CA GLU A 6 49.11 -33.94 27.61
C GLU A 6 48.29 -32.80 27.01
N TYR A 7 47.67 -33.05 25.85
CA TYR A 7 46.67 -32.14 25.31
C TYR A 7 45.46 -32.19 26.25
N ARG A 8 45.37 -31.21 27.15
CA ARG A 8 44.12 -30.93 27.86
C ARG A 8 43.19 -30.20 26.88
N PRO A 9 42.06 -30.78 26.47
CA PRO A 9 41.06 -30.00 25.76
C PRO A 9 40.63 -28.84 26.67
N PRO A 10 40.48 -27.62 26.14
CA PRO A 10 40.07 -26.50 26.96
C PRO A 10 38.65 -26.76 27.49
N THR A 11 38.52 -26.91 28.80
CA THR A 11 37.25 -26.93 29.51
C THR A 11 36.65 -25.52 29.49
N PHE A 12 35.57 -25.34 28.72
CA PHE A 12 34.76 -24.12 28.75
C PHE A 12 33.38 -24.43 29.35
N PRO A 13 33.01 -23.86 30.51
CA PRO A 13 31.62 -23.84 30.97
C PRO A 13 30.83 -22.76 30.19
N PRO A 14 29.47 -22.81 30.17
CA PRO A 14 28.68 -22.22 29.09
C PRO A 14 28.45 -20.71 29.27
N PRO A 15 28.64 -19.89 28.23
CA PRO A 15 27.99 -18.59 28.08
C PRO A 15 27.05 -18.61 26.85
N ARG A 16 26.33 -19.71 26.60
CA ARG A 16 25.59 -19.92 25.34
C ARG A 16 24.48 -18.88 25.12
N ALA A 17 23.79 -18.47 26.19
CA ALA A 17 22.74 -17.46 26.11
C ALA A 17 23.30 -16.02 26.10
N GLN A 18 24.33 -15.75 26.90
CA GLN A 18 24.95 -14.42 26.99
C GLN A 18 25.72 -14.06 25.71
N ALA A 19 26.52 -14.97 25.16
CA ALA A 19 27.23 -14.73 23.90
C ALA A 19 26.27 -14.42 22.75
N LEU A 20 25.10 -15.07 22.75
CA LEU A 20 24.07 -14.85 21.74
C LEU A 20 23.33 -13.52 21.95
N GLN A 21 23.10 -13.11 23.20
CA GLN A 21 22.59 -11.78 23.55
C GLN A 21 23.58 -10.65 23.22
N ASP A 22 24.86 -10.85 23.47
CA ASP A 22 25.91 -9.87 23.13
C ASP A 22 26.05 -9.72 21.62
N LEU A 23 25.98 -10.83 20.88
CA LEU A 23 25.93 -10.79 19.42
C LEU A 23 24.65 -10.09 18.92
N ALA A 24 23.50 -10.37 19.54
CA ALA A 24 22.24 -9.71 19.18
C ALA A 24 22.28 -8.19 19.43
N ARG A 25 22.93 -7.73 20.50
CA ARG A 25 23.16 -6.29 20.74
C ARG A 25 24.11 -5.68 19.70
N THR A 26 25.18 -6.39 19.38
CA THR A 26 26.16 -5.91 18.37
C THR A 26 25.54 -5.82 16.98
N LEU A 27 24.62 -6.73 16.65
CA LEU A 27 23.93 -6.78 15.36
C LEU A 27 22.52 -6.19 15.41
N GLN A 28 22.22 -5.32 16.38
CA GLN A 28 20.87 -4.80 16.58
C GLN A 28 20.31 -4.11 15.33
N ASP A 29 21.11 -3.28 14.66
CA ASP A 29 20.69 -2.58 13.44
C ASP A 29 20.43 -3.56 12.27
N LEU A 30 21.27 -4.59 12.13
CA LEU A 30 21.10 -5.63 11.12
C LEU A 30 19.86 -6.49 11.40
N LEU A 31 19.61 -6.81 12.67
CA LEU A 31 18.45 -7.58 13.12
C LEU A 31 17.13 -6.82 12.95
N ALA A 32 17.18 -5.48 13.04
CA ALA A 32 16.06 -4.60 12.76
C ALA A 32 15.72 -4.51 11.26
N GLN A 33 16.71 -4.65 10.38
CA GLN A 33 16.55 -4.55 8.92
C GLN A 33 16.26 -5.90 8.23
N ALA A 34 16.79 -7.01 8.78
CA ALA A 34 16.64 -8.33 8.17
C ALA A 34 15.17 -8.79 8.16
N SER A 35 14.68 -9.12 6.96
CA SER A 35 13.28 -9.49 6.71
C SER A 35 13.00 -10.96 7.02
N ASP A 36 13.99 -11.85 6.85
CA ASP A 36 13.87 -13.27 7.11
C ASP A 36 15.16 -13.90 7.72
N PRO A 37 15.10 -15.14 8.24
CA PRO A 37 16.28 -15.83 8.79
C PRO A 37 17.31 -16.22 7.72
N TYR A 38 16.94 -16.28 6.44
CA TYR A 38 17.82 -16.70 5.36
C TYR A 38 18.75 -15.57 4.94
N GLU A 39 18.21 -14.37 4.79
CA GLU A 39 18.92 -13.10 4.62
C GLU A 39 19.90 -12.91 5.78
N LEU A 40 19.45 -13.13 7.02
CA LEU A 40 20.34 -13.04 8.18
C LEU A 40 21.46 -14.10 8.15
N ALA A 41 21.16 -15.33 7.74
CA ALA A 41 22.17 -16.38 7.60
C ALA A 41 23.24 -16.00 6.55
N ALA A 42 22.84 -15.44 5.41
CA ALA A 42 23.75 -14.98 4.38
C ALA A 42 24.68 -13.86 4.91
N HIS A 43 24.13 -12.89 5.64
CA HIS A 43 24.93 -11.82 6.25
C HIS A 43 25.91 -12.37 7.31
N LEU A 44 25.47 -13.35 8.10
CA LEU A 44 26.35 -14.01 9.08
C LEU A 44 27.48 -14.80 8.42
N GLU A 45 27.22 -15.46 7.29
CA GLU A 45 28.27 -16.14 6.51
C GLU A 45 29.30 -15.15 5.96
N VAL A 46 28.86 -13.99 5.44
CA VAL A 46 29.75 -12.91 4.97
C VAL A 46 30.59 -12.33 6.12
N LEU A 47 30.02 -12.22 7.32
CA LEU A 47 30.73 -11.81 8.54
C LEU A 47 31.71 -12.89 9.07
N GLY A 48 31.81 -14.04 8.38
CA GLY A 48 32.74 -15.11 8.70
C GLY A 48 32.25 -16.04 9.81
N TYR A 49 30.94 -16.13 10.05
CA TYR A 49 30.34 -17.17 10.88
C TYR A 49 30.10 -18.43 10.04
N ASN A 50 31.16 -19.21 9.86
CA ASN A 50 31.06 -20.54 9.27
C ASN A 50 30.57 -21.58 10.30
N ARG A 51 30.13 -22.75 9.81
CA ARG A 51 29.62 -23.84 10.64
C ARG A 51 30.50 -24.17 11.85
N TYR A 52 31.82 -24.27 11.65
CA TYR A 52 32.78 -24.59 12.70
C TYR A 52 32.85 -23.51 13.79
N ARG A 53 32.86 -22.23 13.40
CA ARG A 53 32.89 -21.10 14.33
C ARG A 53 31.58 -20.98 15.10
N VAL A 54 30.46 -21.23 14.44
CA VAL A 54 29.12 -21.21 15.04
C VAL A 54 28.97 -22.30 16.08
N GLU A 55 29.36 -23.53 15.75
CA GLU A 55 29.33 -24.67 16.67
C GLU A 55 30.24 -24.44 17.87
N ARG A 56 31.44 -23.89 17.64
CA ARG A 56 32.41 -23.58 18.71
C ARG A 56 31.95 -22.47 19.65
N LEU A 57 31.38 -21.39 19.13
CA LEU A 57 31.03 -20.19 19.92
C LEU A 57 29.62 -20.27 20.55
N PHE A 58 28.67 -20.90 19.85
CA PHE A 58 27.26 -20.90 20.24
C PHE A 58 26.68 -22.30 20.48
N GLY A 59 27.39 -23.37 20.10
CA GLY A 59 26.90 -24.75 20.24
C GLY A 59 25.74 -25.07 19.30
N LEU A 60 25.59 -24.32 18.20
CA LEU A 60 24.52 -24.49 17.21
C LEU A 60 25.04 -25.25 15.98
N THR A 61 24.15 -26.03 15.36
CA THR A 61 24.50 -27.01 14.32
C THR A 61 24.86 -26.37 12.97
N SER A 62 24.43 -25.13 12.72
CA SER A 62 24.64 -24.41 11.47
C SER A 62 24.53 -22.90 11.63
N THR A 63 25.08 -22.15 10.66
CA THR A 63 24.90 -20.69 10.57
C THR A 63 23.43 -20.30 10.45
N PHE A 64 22.62 -21.13 9.80
CA PHE A 64 21.17 -20.95 9.78
C PHE A 64 20.53 -21.11 11.16
N ALA A 65 20.96 -22.08 11.97
CA ALA A 65 20.48 -22.24 13.34
C ALA A 65 20.85 -21.04 14.23
N LEU A 66 22.04 -20.44 14.01
CA LEU A 66 22.43 -19.17 14.64
C LEU A 66 21.55 -18.01 14.17
N ALA A 67 21.31 -17.90 12.86
CA ALA A 67 20.41 -16.91 12.30
C ALA A 67 19.02 -17.05 12.92
N GLN A 68 18.46 -18.26 12.98
CA GLN A 68 17.15 -18.51 13.57
C GLN A 68 17.08 -18.16 15.07
N ALA A 69 18.13 -18.48 15.83
CA ALA A 69 18.22 -18.13 17.26
C ALA A 69 18.30 -16.61 17.48
N LEU A 70 19.13 -15.91 16.69
CA LEU A 70 19.21 -14.43 16.71
C LEU A 70 17.90 -13.80 16.22
N PHE A 71 17.30 -14.39 15.19
CA PHE A 71 16.03 -13.98 14.61
C PHE A 71 14.88 -14.13 15.62
N ALA A 72 14.94 -15.09 16.54
CA ALA A 72 13.95 -15.27 17.60
C ALA A 72 14.15 -14.33 18.80
N LEU A 73 15.38 -13.88 19.07
CA LEU A 73 15.71 -12.98 20.18
C LEU A 73 15.56 -11.49 19.84
N ALA A 74 15.64 -11.14 18.57
CA ALA A 74 15.41 -9.78 18.13
C ALA A 74 13.99 -9.34 18.50
N GLN A 75 13.87 -8.29 19.33
CA GLN A 75 12.63 -7.53 19.44
C GLN A 75 12.43 -6.79 18.13
N ARG A 76 11.87 -7.49 17.14
CA ARG A 76 11.59 -6.87 15.85
C ARG A 76 10.40 -5.94 16.00
N ASP A 77 10.59 -4.71 15.53
CA ASP A 77 9.50 -3.77 15.25
C ASP A 77 8.58 -4.27 14.12
N PHE A 78 8.94 -5.36 13.46
CA PHE A 78 8.01 -6.26 12.77
C PHE A 78 7.14 -7.01 13.80
N ARG A 79 6.35 -6.26 14.58
CA ARG A 79 5.05 -6.78 14.96
C ARG A 79 4.38 -7.23 13.65
N PRO A 80 3.70 -8.39 13.59
CA PRO A 80 2.77 -8.64 12.50
C PRO A 80 1.73 -7.51 12.55
N ARG A 81 1.98 -6.44 11.79
CA ARG A 81 1.23 -5.20 11.88
C ARG A 81 -0.13 -5.50 11.28
N ALA A 82 -1.11 -5.52 12.20
CA ALA A 82 -2.55 -5.51 12.02
C ALA A 82 -3.08 -6.22 10.77
N LYS A 83 -3.91 -7.24 10.99
CA LYS A 83 -4.97 -7.62 10.04
C LYS A 83 -5.51 -6.34 9.41
N ALA A 84 -5.61 -6.33 8.07
CA ALA A 84 -6.17 -5.24 7.28
C ALA A 84 -7.31 -4.58 8.07
N PRO A 85 -7.26 -3.25 8.29
CA PRO A 85 -8.29 -2.59 9.08
C PRO A 85 -9.65 -2.99 8.51
N ARG A 86 -10.55 -3.46 9.38
CA ARG A 86 -11.93 -3.72 8.97
C ARG A 86 -12.41 -2.45 8.28
N PRO A 87 -13.01 -2.54 7.08
CA PRO A 87 -13.51 -1.35 6.39
C PRO A 87 -14.42 -0.62 7.37
N GLN A 88 -13.98 0.56 7.81
CA GLN A 88 -14.76 1.42 8.68
C GLN A 88 -15.86 2.01 7.80
N GLY A 89 -17.12 1.92 8.24
CA GLY A 89 -18.25 2.48 7.50
C GLY A 89 -19.43 1.53 7.30
N GLY A 90 -20.59 2.11 7.02
CA GLY A 90 -21.78 1.36 6.64
C GLY A 90 -21.68 0.90 5.19
N LEU A 91 -21.62 -0.42 4.97
CA LEU A 91 -21.64 -1.01 3.62
C LEU A 91 -22.76 -0.41 2.75
N GLY A 92 -23.96 -0.16 3.32
CA GLY A 92 -25.08 0.44 2.59
C GLY A 92 -24.76 1.79 1.96
N LEU A 93 -24.14 2.72 2.70
CA LEU A 93 -23.82 4.07 2.18
C LEU A 93 -22.77 4.03 1.09
N ARG A 94 -21.77 3.14 1.21
CA ARG A 94 -20.77 2.96 0.16
C ARG A 94 -21.39 2.48 -1.15
N HIS A 95 -22.26 1.47 -1.09
CA HIS A 95 -22.94 0.96 -2.29
C HIS A 95 -23.90 2.00 -2.87
N LEU A 96 -24.58 2.77 -2.01
CA LEU A 96 -25.43 3.88 -2.44
C LEU A 96 -24.63 4.95 -3.18
N ALA A 97 -23.48 5.39 -2.64
CA ALA A 97 -22.62 6.37 -3.31
C ALA A 97 -22.16 5.86 -4.69
N VAL A 98 -21.77 4.59 -4.80
CA VAL A 98 -21.40 3.97 -6.08
C VAL A 98 -22.59 3.94 -7.04
N ALA A 99 -23.77 3.52 -6.59
CA ALA A 99 -24.97 3.46 -7.41
C ALA A 99 -25.39 4.85 -7.94
N LEU A 100 -25.35 5.87 -7.08
CA LEU A 100 -25.64 7.26 -7.48
C LEU A 100 -24.61 7.79 -8.48
N THR A 101 -23.33 7.48 -8.30
CA THR A 101 -22.27 7.89 -9.24
C THR A 101 -22.43 7.20 -10.60
N LEU A 102 -22.81 5.92 -10.60
CA LEU A 102 -23.17 5.19 -11.82
C LEU A 102 -24.37 5.81 -12.53
N LEU A 103 -25.45 6.11 -11.81
CA LEU A 103 -26.61 6.79 -12.38
C LEU A 103 -26.24 8.16 -12.97
N GLY A 104 -25.43 8.95 -12.27
CA GLY A 104 -24.94 10.23 -12.78
C GLY A 104 -24.09 10.08 -14.04
N THR A 105 -23.28 9.02 -14.10
CA THR A 105 -22.48 8.67 -15.28
C THR A 105 -23.37 8.35 -16.48
N LEU A 106 -24.43 7.56 -16.27
CA LEU A 106 -25.40 7.23 -17.32
C LEU A 106 -26.10 8.48 -17.85
N VAL A 107 -26.54 9.38 -16.95
CA VAL A 107 -27.17 10.65 -17.33
C VAL A 107 -26.20 11.53 -18.12
N ALA A 108 -24.94 11.61 -17.69
CA ALA A 108 -23.91 12.44 -18.33
C ALA A 108 -23.61 11.96 -19.77
N PHE A 109 -23.54 10.64 -20.00
CA PHE A 109 -23.23 10.07 -21.32
C PHE A 109 -24.46 9.73 -22.17
N GLN A 110 -25.69 9.89 -21.65
CA GLN A 110 -26.91 9.56 -22.38
C GLN A 110 -27.01 10.25 -23.76
N GLY A 111 -26.47 11.47 -23.89
CA GLY A 111 -26.46 12.22 -25.15
C GLY A 111 -25.27 11.94 -26.05
N ALA A 112 -24.16 11.42 -25.51
CA ALA A 112 -22.95 11.13 -26.28
C ALA A 112 -23.01 9.75 -26.96
N GLY A 113 -23.84 8.83 -26.44
CA GLY A 113 -24.03 7.48 -27.01
C GLY A 113 -22.86 6.52 -26.72
N GLU A 114 -21.70 7.03 -26.32
CA GLU A 114 -20.50 6.27 -26.01
C GLU A 114 -19.83 6.79 -24.73
N VAL A 115 -19.11 5.90 -24.04
CA VAL A 115 -18.29 6.24 -22.87
C VAL A 115 -16.82 6.15 -23.28
N GLY A 116 -16.03 7.18 -22.97
CA GLY A 116 -14.59 7.18 -23.20
C GLY A 116 -13.90 5.99 -22.56
N TRP A 117 -13.41 5.08 -23.40
CA TRP A 117 -12.74 3.85 -22.96
C TRP A 117 -11.43 4.15 -22.21
N LEU A 118 -10.70 5.19 -22.61
CA LEU A 118 -9.40 5.54 -22.03
C LEU A 118 -9.52 6.08 -20.59
N PRO A 119 -10.37 7.08 -20.29
CA PRO A 119 -10.67 7.46 -18.91
C PRO A 119 -11.19 6.31 -18.05
N ALA A 120 -12.03 5.43 -18.61
CA ALA A 120 -12.55 4.27 -17.90
C ALA A 120 -11.45 3.28 -17.51
N LEU A 121 -10.55 2.94 -18.44
CA LEU A 121 -9.38 2.09 -18.16
C LEU A 121 -8.47 2.72 -17.12
N PHE A 122 -8.21 4.03 -17.23
CA PHE A 122 -7.43 4.74 -16.22
C PHE A 122 -8.07 4.63 -14.84
N LEU A 123 -9.37 4.91 -14.71
CA LEU A 123 -10.09 4.83 -13.44
C LEU A 123 -10.08 3.42 -12.86
N LEU A 124 -10.20 2.38 -13.70
CA LEU A 124 -10.08 1.00 -13.28
C LEU A 124 -8.70 0.71 -12.69
N VAL A 125 -7.62 1.07 -13.41
CA VAL A 125 -6.24 0.86 -12.93
C VAL A 125 -5.96 1.67 -11.67
N TRP A 126 -6.34 2.94 -11.67
CA TRP A 126 -6.20 3.84 -10.53
C TRP A 126 -6.95 3.32 -9.31
N SER A 127 -8.17 2.78 -9.46
CA SER A 127 -8.95 2.25 -8.33
C SER A 127 -8.24 1.09 -7.62
N GLN A 128 -7.61 0.20 -8.39
CA GLN A 128 -6.83 -0.93 -7.85
C GLN A 128 -5.57 -0.43 -7.15
N LEU A 129 -4.88 0.54 -7.74
CA LEU A 129 -3.68 1.14 -7.17
C LEU A 129 -3.99 1.89 -5.87
N ALA A 130 -5.03 2.71 -5.87
CA ALA A 130 -5.47 3.47 -4.70
C ALA A 130 -5.93 2.54 -3.56
N ALA A 131 -6.67 1.47 -3.87
CA ALA A 131 -7.09 0.49 -2.87
C ALA A 131 -5.89 -0.24 -2.25
N ARG A 132 -4.94 -0.71 -3.07
CA ARG A 132 -3.72 -1.36 -2.59
C ARG A 132 -2.82 -0.40 -1.80
N GLY A 133 -2.67 0.83 -2.29
CA GLY A 133 -1.88 1.87 -1.63
C GLY A 133 -2.47 2.29 -0.29
N ALA A 134 -3.79 2.46 -0.20
CA ALA A 134 -4.49 2.74 1.05
C ALA A 134 -4.36 1.58 2.04
N LEU A 135 -4.48 0.33 1.57
CA LEU A 135 -4.27 -0.85 2.42
C LEU A 135 -2.84 -0.88 2.96
N LYS A 136 -1.84 -0.68 2.09
CA LYS A 136 -0.43 -0.64 2.46
C LYS A 136 -0.15 0.49 3.46
N ALA A 137 -0.66 1.68 3.19
CA ALA A 137 -0.53 2.84 4.07
C ALA A 137 -1.15 2.58 5.45
N ALA A 138 -2.32 1.94 5.51
CA ALA A 138 -2.97 1.65 6.78
C ALA A 138 -2.27 0.57 7.62
N VAL A 139 -1.44 -0.28 6.99
CA VAL A 139 -0.62 -1.30 7.66
C VAL A 139 0.76 -0.76 8.05
N GLU A 140 1.36 0.06 7.19
CA GLU A 140 2.77 0.48 7.33
C GLU A 140 2.94 1.84 7.99
N LEU A 141 2.02 2.78 7.79
CA LEU A 141 2.17 4.18 8.21
C LEU A 141 1.42 4.51 9.50
N GLY A 142 1.86 5.58 10.17
CA GLY A 142 1.18 6.12 11.33
C GLY A 142 -0.13 6.86 10.97
N PRO A 143 -1.08 7.01 11.92
CA PRO A 143 -2.38 7.65 11.65
C PRO A 143 -2.28 9.11 11.15
N GLY A 144 -1.17 9.80 11.41
CA GLY A 144 -0.91 11.15 10.90
C GLY A 144 -0.48 11.20 9.42
N GLU A 145 0.03 10.09 8.86
CA GLU A 145 0.58 10.03 7.50
C GLU A 145 -0.42 9.45 6.48
N ILE A 146 -1.38 8.65 6.92
CA ILE A 146 -2.44 8.08 6.06
C ILE A 146 -3.20 9.16 5.26
N PRO A 147 -3.55 10.34 5.82
CA PRO A 147 -4.24 11.39 5.06
C PRO A 147 -3.44 11.95 3.88
N SER A 148 -2.10 11.99 3.98
CA SER A 148 -1.25 12.49 2.89
C SER A 148 -1.26 11.53 1.71
N VAL A 149 -1.23 10.21 1.97
CA VAL A 149 -1.34 9.17 0.94
C VAL A 149 -2.68 9.24 0.22
N HIS A 150 -3.80 9.37 0.94
CA HIS A 150 -5.11 9.54 0.32
C HIS A 150 -5.20 10.80 -0.55
N THR A 151 -4.54 11.87 -0.14
CA THR A 151 -4.49 13.13 -0.89
C THR A 151 -3.63 13.01 -2.14
N ALA A 152 -2.50 12.29 -2.07
CA ALA A 152 -1.67 11.97 -3.22
C ALA A 152 -2.45 11.12 -4.25
N PHE A 153 -3.21 10.11 -3.81
CA PHE A 153 -4.06 9.33 -4.71
C PHE A 153 -5.20 10.14 -5.32
N ALA A 154 -5.78 11.09 -4.58
CA ALA A 154 -6.76 12.03 -5.13
C ALA A 154 -6.17 12.85 -6.28
N TRP A 155 -5.00 13.44 -6.07
CA TRP A 155 -4.32 14.23 -7.10
C TRP A 155 -3.89 13.37 -8.29
N LEU A 156 -3.34 12.18 -8.06
CA LEU A 156 -3.03 11.24 -9.14
C LEU A 156 -4.28 10.88 -9.97
N GLY A 157 -5.42 10.69 -9.31
CA GLY A 157 -6.70 10.44 -9.97
C GLY A 157 -7.14 11.63 -10.83
N VAL A 158 -7.16 12.85 -10.25
CA VAL A 158 -7.56 14.07 -10.97
C VAL A 158 -6.63 14.37 -12.14
N VAL A 159 -5.31 14.23 -11.96
CA VAL A 159 -4.33 14.43 -13.02
C VAL A 159 -4.54 13.42 -14.14
N GLY A 160 -4.65 12.13 -13.82
CA GLY A 160 -4.85 11.12 -14.85
C GLY A 160 -6.18 11.25 -15.60
N VAL A 161 -7.26 11.63 -14.92
CA VAL A 161 -8.54 11.98 -15.59
C VAL A 161 -8.35 13.19 -16.50
N SER A 162 -7.66 14.23 -16.03
CA SER A 162 -7.41 15.44 -16.82
C SER A 162 -6.54 15.19 -18.06
N LEU A 163 -5.67 14.18 -18.01
CA LEU A 163 -4.83 13.77 -19.14
C LEU A 163 -5.57 12.85 -20.12
N THR A 164 -6.53 12.03 -19.63
CA THR A 164 -7.23 11.03 -20.45
C THR A 164 -8.54 11.54 -21.03
N ALA A 165 -9.26 12.41 -20.33
CA ALA A 165 -10.55 12.94 -20.77
C ALA A 165 -10.52 13.72 -22.10
N PRO A 166 -9.48 14.53 -22.43
CA PRO A 166 -9.40 15.24 -23.71
C PRO A 166 -9.37 14.34 -24.95
N TRP A 167 -9.07 13.06 -24.79
CA TRP A 167 -8.99 12.08 -25.87
C TRP A 167 -10.33 11.39 -26.17
N ASP A 168 -11.39 11.77 -25.45
CA ASP A 168 -12.73 11.23 -25.65
C ASP A 168 -13.60 12.17 -26.50
N LEU A 169 -14.68 11.64 -27.10
CA LEU A 169 -15.65 12.40 -27.90
C LEU A 169 -16.46 13.40 -27.05
N GLY A 170 -16.56 13.17 -25.73
CA GLY A 170 -17.16 14.10 -24.78
C GLY A 170 -16.20 14.49 -23.65
N PRO A 171 -15.16 15.31 -23.90
CA PRO A 171 -14.12 15.60 -22.91
C PRO A 171 -14.64 16.14 -21.58
N ALA A 172 -15.60 17.06 -21.63
CA ALA A 172 -16.19 17.67 -20.44
C ALA A 172 -17.00 16.65 -19.61
N ALA A 173 -17.75 15.77 -20.27
CA ALA A 173 -18.50 14.70 -19.62
C ALA A 173 -17.56 13.67 -18.99
N SER A 174 -16.55 13.22 -19.76
CA SER A 174 -15.50 12.29 -19.30
C SER A 174 -14.71 12.84 -18.13
N TRP A 175 -14.34 14.12 -18.17
CA TRP A 175 -13.65 14.78 -17.07
C TRP A 175 -14.52 14.86 -15.81
N SER A 176 -15.76 15.33 -15.95
CA SER A 176 -16.70 15.50 -14.83
C SER A 176 -17.01 14.16 -14.16
N VAL A 177 -17.29 13.13 -14.95
CA VAL A 177 -17.52 11.76 -14.49
C VAL A 177 -16.27 11.23 -13.79
N GLY A 178 -15.10 11.37 -14.40
CA GLY A 178 -13.85 10.86 -13.82
C GLY A 178 -13.50 11.53 -12.49
N VAL A 179 -13.67 12.85 -12.38
CA VAL A 179 -13.47 13.57 -11.12
C VAL A 179 -14.48 13.12 -10.05
N ALA A 180 -15.75 12.90 -10.41
CA ALA A 180 -16.74 12.37 -9.49
C ALA A 180 -16.36 10.98 -8.96
N TRP A 181 -15.90 10.08 -9.82
CA TRP A 181 -15.42 8.75 -9.43
C TRP A 181 -14.19 8.81 -8.52
N VAL A 182 -13.23 9.69 -8.82
CA VAL A 182 -12.04 9.89 -7.98
C VAL A 182 -12.44 10.43 -6.61
N ALA A 183 -13.32 11.42 -6.55
CA ALA A 183 -13.79 12.02 -5.31
C ALA A 183 -14.52 11.00 -4.43
N VAL A 184 -15.47 10.25 -5.01
CA VAL A 184 -16.22 9.19 -4.30
C VAL A 184 -15.26 8.09 -3.84
N GLY A 185 -14.35 7.63 -4.71
CA GLY A 185 -13.34 6.63 -4.38
C GLY A 185 -12.48 7.04 -3.18
N VAL A 186 -11.90 8.23 -3.20
CA VAL A 186 -11.05 8.71 -2.09
C VAL A 186 -11.84 8.94 -0.81
N LEU A 187 -13.06 9.47 -0.88
CA LEU A 187 -13.90 9.66 0.31
C LEU A 187 -14.29 8.31 0.95
N THR A 188 -14.53 7.28 0.14
CA THR A 188 -14.77 5.92 0.67
C THR A 188 -13.51 5.30 1.27
N LEU A 189 -12.32 5.54 0.71
CA LEU A 189 -11.06 5.10 1.32
C LEU A 189 -10.77 5.80 2.66
N LYS A 190 -11.23 7.06 2.80
CA LYS A 190 -11.15 7.82 4.06
C LYS A 190 -12.22 7.42 5.10
N GLY A 191 -13.14 6.50 4.80
CA GLY A 191 -14.24 6.14 5.71
C GLY A 191 -15.28 7.26 5.87
N LEU A 192 -15.44 8.12 4.86
CA LEU A 192 -16.37 9.26 4.86
C LEU A 192 -17.57 8.98 3.95
N GLU A 193 -18.27 7.86 4.12
CA GLU A 193 -19.31 7.41 3.18
C GLU A 193 -20.48 8.38 3.08
N GLY A 194 -20.84 9.06 4.17
CA GLY A 194 -21.88 10.09 4.14
C GLY A 194 -21.53 11.25 3.20
N LYS A 195 -20.26 11.69 3.20
CA LYS A 195 -19.77 12.71 2.27
C LYS A 195 -19.68 12.17 0.85
N ALA A 196 -19.22 10.92 0.67
CA ALA A 196 -19.19 10.26 -0.64
C ALA A 196 -20.59 10.20 -1.26
N THR A 197 -21.60 9.85 -0.46
CA THR A 197 -23.01 9.81 -0.89
C THR A 197 -23.51 11.20 -1.25
N GLY A 198 -23.19 12.23 -0.45
CA GLY A 198 -23.55 13.61 -0.75
C GLY A 198 -22.94 14.12 -2.05
N VAL A 199 -21.66 13.82 -2.31
CA VAL A 199 -20.98 14.15 -3.58
C VAL A 199 -21.61 13.41 -4.74
N ALA A 200 -21.91 12.11 -4.60
CA ALA A 200 -22.54 11.32 -5.65
C ALA A 200 -23.96 11.81 -5.98
N ALA A 201 -24.75 12.15 -4.96
CA ALA A 201 -26.08 12.73 -5.12
C ALA A 201 -26.01 14.11 -5.80
N GLY A 202 -25.10 14.98 -5.36
CA GLY A 202 -24.88 16.29 -5.96
C GLY A 202 -24.43 16.20 -7.42
N PHE A 203 -23.56 15.24 -7.74
CA PHE A 203 -23.15 14.96 -9.11
C PHE A 203 -24.32 14.49 -9.99
N LEU A 204 -25.13 13.53 -9.52
CA LEU A 204 -26.32 13.07 -10.23
C LEU A 204 -27.31 14.21 -10.49
N LEU A 205 -27.62 15.01 -9.45
CA LEU A 205 -28.51 16.15 -9.59
C LEU A 205 -27.95 17.19 -10.57
N GLY A 206 -26.65 17.49 -10.48
CA GLY A 206 -25.97 18.37 -11.41
C GLY A 206 -26.06 17.88 -12.86
N ALA A 207 -25.83 16.57 -13.09
CA ALA A 207 -25.95 15.96 -14.41
C ALA A 207 -27.39 16.05 -14.96
N ILE A 208 -28.41 15.82 -14.12
CA ILE A 208 -29.82 15.97 -14.51
C ILE A 208 -30.14 17.42 -14.87
N VAL A 209 -29.72 18.38 -14.05
CA VAL A 209 -29.97 19.81 -14.31
C VAL A 209 -29.28 20.27 -15.60
N LEU A 210 -28.01 19.93 -15.80
CA LEU A 210 -27.27 20.23 -17.04
C LEU A 210 -27.96 19.63 -18.26
N ARG A 211 -28.55 18.45 -18.12
CA ARG A 211 -29.36 17.82 -19.18
C ARG A 211 -30.65 18.58 -19.45
N MET A 212 -31.39 18.97 -18.40
CA MET A 212 -32.67 19.68 -18.51
C MET A 212 -32.52 21.08 -19.11
N VAL A 213 -31.39 21.76 -18.84
CA VAL A 213 -31.10 23.10 -19.38
C VAL A 213 -30.69 23.04 -20.86
N GLY A 214 -30.60 21.85 -21.47
CA GLY A 214 -30.34 21.71 -22.91
C GLY A 214 -28.92 22.09 -23.32
N THR A 215 -28.00 22.27 -22.37
CA THR A 215 -26.58 22.44 -22.65
C THR A 215 -26.02 21.09 -23.08
N SER A 216 -26.09 20.78 -24.37
CA SER A 216 -25.17 19.84 -25.00
C SER A 216 -23.74 20.27 -24.66
N PRO A 217 -22.80 19.36 -24.33
CA PRO A 217 -21.45 19.69 -23.86
C PRO A 217 -20.53 20.25 -24.97
N LEU A 218 -21.07 21.00 -25.93
CA LEU A 218 -20.38 21.54 -27.10
C LEU A 218 -19.91 22.99 -26.95
N TRP A 219 -19.95 23.59 -25.74
CA TRP A 219 -19.50 24.97 -25.59
C TRP A 219 -18.63 25.20 -24.35
N VAL A 220 -17.35 24.86 -24.50
CA VAL A 220 -16.26 25.82 -24.22
C VAL A 220 -15.47 25.91 -25.53
N GLY A 221 -15.60 27.07 -26.18
CA GLY A 221 -15.23 27.25 -27.59
C GLY A 221 -13.75 27.12 -27.90
N LEU A 222 -13.50 26.54 -29.07
CA LEU A 222 -12.44 26.88 -30.02
C LEU A 222 -13.00 26.53 -31.42
N PHE A 223 -13.57 27.52 -32.10
CA PHE A 223 -13.94 27.50 -33.53
C PHE A 223 -12.79 28.14 -34.35
N PRO A 224 -12.79 28.15 -35.72
CA PRO A 224 -13.57 27.43 -36.76
C PRO A 224 -12.65 26.96 -37.95
N PRO A 225 -13.12 26.70 -39.19
CA PRO A 225 -14.33 26.03 -39.68
C PRO A 225 -14.13 24.54 -40.03
#